data_AF-A0A951P6E3-F1
#
_entry.id   AF-A0A951P6E3-F1
#
_cell.length_a   1.000
_cell.length_b   1.000
_cell.length_c   1.000
_cell.angle_alpha   90.00
_cell.angle_beta   90.00
_cell.angle_gamma   90.00
#
_symmetry.space_group_name_H-M   'P 1'
#
loop_
_entity.id
_entity.type
_entity.pdbx_description
1 polymer ?
#
loop_
_entity_poly.entity_id
_entity_poly.type
_entity_poly.pdbx_seq_one_letter_code
_entity_poly.pdbx_strand_id
1 'polypeptide(L)'
;MNRSLLNTWILTGCVTSTFLCVPPIAAQVIPDATLPAGERSQVTGNPNVQIDGGAVRGRNLFHSFSQFSIPTGGSAFFNNG
;
A
#
# COMPACT_ATOMS: atom_id res chain seq x y z
N MET A 1 -8.17 39.36 28.89
CA MET A 1 -7.34 38.25 28.38
C MET A 1 -6.06 38.82 27.77
N ASN A 2 -4.90 38.29 28.15
CA ASN A 2 -3.57 38.78 27.77
C ASN A 2 -3.11 38.18 26.42
N ARG A 3 -2.56 39.04 25.56
CA ARG A 3 -2.18 38.71 24.18
C ARG A 3 -1.14 37.58 24.09
N SER A 4 -0.24 37.44 25.05
CA SER A 4 0.76 36.36 25.05
C SER A 4 0.15 34.98 25.31
N LEU A 5 -0.81 34.87 26.24
CA LEU A 5 -1.49 33.59 26.48
C LEU A 5 -2.32 33.18 25.27
N LEU A 6 -3.04 34.12 24.63
CA LEU A 6 -3.81 33.83 23.41
C LEU A 6 -2.92 33.24 22.29
N ASN A 7 -1.71 33.78 22.09
CA ASN A 7 -0.76 33.25 21.12
C ASN A 7 -0.26 31.84 21.47
N THR A 8 -0.02 31.55 22.75
CA THR A 8 0.40 30.21 23.20
C THR A 8 -0.67 29.15 22.95
N TRP A 9 -1.95 29.47 23.18
CA TRP A 9 -3.06 28.56 22.90
C TRP A 9 -3.21 28.25 21.41
N ILE A 10 -3.05 29.25 20.54
CA ILE A 10 -3.13 29.08 19.08
C ILE A 10 -1.98 28.17 18.58
N LEU A 11 -0.74 28.43 19.02
CA LEU A 11 0.42 27.65 18.59
C LEU A 11 0.32 26.18 19.05
N THR A 12 -0.11 25.95 20.29
CA THR A 12 -0.25 24.59 20.84
C THR A 12 -1.38 23.81 20.15
N GLY A 13 -2.50 24.49 19.82
CA GLY A 13 -3.60 23.92 19.04
C GLY A 13 -3.20 23.53 17.62
N CYS A 14 -2.38 24.35 16.95
CA CYS A 14 -1.88 24.05 15.62
C CYS A 14 -0.96 22.81 15.60
N VAL A 15 -0.04 22.69 16.57
CA VAL A 15 0.91 21.56 16.64
C VAL A 15 0.21 20.25 17.00
N THR A 16 -0.84 20.29 17.81
CA THR A 16 -1.62 19.08 18.15
C THR A 16 -2.54 18.63 17.02
N SER A 17 -3.08 19.57 16.24
CA SER A 17 -3.95 19.27 15.09
C SER A 17 -3.21 18.53 13.96
N THR A 18 -1.95 18.85 13.71
CA THR A 18 -1.16 18.19 12.66
C THR A 18 -0.77 16.75 12.97
N PHE A 19 -0.74 16.33 14.24
CA PHE A 19 -0.43 14.95 14.65
C PHE A 19 -1.59 13.97 14.46
N LEU A 20 -2.84 14.45 14.42
CA LEU A 20 -4.04 13.62 14.32
C LEU A 20 -4.49 13.34 12.87
N CYS A 21 -3.87 14.01 11.90
CA CYS A 21 -4.21 13.90 10.49
C CYS A 21 -3.11 13.14 9.73
N VAL A 22 -2.96 11.83 10.00
CA VAL A 22 -2.16 10.95 9.15
C VAL A 22 -3.13 10.20 8.22
N PRO A 23 -3.11 10.45 6.90
CA PRO A 23 -3.92 9.67 5.99
C PRO A 23 -3.46 8.21 6.00
N PRO A 24 -4.37 7.22 5.86
CA PRO A 24 -3.96 5.83 5.74
C PRO A 24 -3.02 5.68 4.53
N ILE A 25 -1.87 5.04 4.75
CA ILE A 25 -1.00 4.66 3.63
C ILE A 25 -1.76 3.65 2.78
N ALA A 26 -1.89 3.92 1.47
CA ALA A 26 -2.42 2.93 0.55
C ALA A 26 -1.50 1.70 0.61
N ALA A 27 -2.05 0.55 1.00
CA ALA A 27 -1.34 -0.71 0.87
C ALA A 27 -1.16 -1.01 -0.63
N GLN A 28 0.05 -1.39 -1.02
CA GLN A 28 0.44 -1.50 -2.42
C GLN A 28 0.90 -2.93 -2.73
N VAL A 29 0.28 -3.52 -3.75
CA VAL A 29 0.77 -4.73 -4.40
C VAL A 29 1.29 -4.30 -5.76
N ILE A 30 2.61 -4.16 -5.87
CA ILE A 30 3.28 -3.67 -7.08
C ILE A 30 4.09 -4.82 -7.68
N PRO A 31 3.76 -5.26 -8.92
CA PRO A 31 4.53 -6.27 -9.61
C PRO A 31 6.00 -5.89 -9.77
N ASP A 32 6.85 -6.91 -9.71
CA ASP A 32 8.24 -6.75 -10.09
C ASP A 32 8.35 -6.56 -11.62
N ALA A 33 8.99 -5.46 -12.02
CA ALA A 33 9.21 -5.11 -13.41
C ALA A 33 10.57 -5.62 -13.95
N THR A 34 11.35 -6.39 -13.20
CA THR A 34 12.63 -6.92 -13.67
C THR A 34 12.50 -8.17 -14.54
N LEU A 35 11.37 -8.88 -14.45
CA LEU A 35 11.08 -10.06 -15.27
C LEU A 35 10.60 -9.68 -16.68
N PRO A 36 10.78 -10.57 -17.69
CA PRO A 36 10.17 -10.42 -19.01
C PRO A 36 8.65 -10.26 -18.94
N ALA A 37 8.05 -9.51 -19.87
CA ALA A 37 6.63 -9.15 -19.82
C ALA A 37 5.67 -10.36 -19.64
N GLY A 38 5.98 -11.51 -20.25
CA GLY A 38 5.18 -12.73 -20.13
C GLY A 38 5.35 -13.51 -18.81
N GLU A 39 6.30 -13.12 -17.97
CA GLU A 39 6.62 -13.77 -16.68
C GLU A 39 6.31 -12.88 -15.48
N ARG A 40 5.83 -11.66 -15.71
CA ARG A 40 5.46 -10.73 -14.64
C ARG A 40 4.14 -11.15 -14.00
N SER A 41 4.04 -10.91 -12.69
CA SER A 41 2.76 -10.98 -12.00
C SER A 41 1.86 -9.83 -12.47
N GLN A 42 0.59 -10.14 -12.65
CA GLN A 42 -0.44 -9.17 -13.02
C GLN A 42 -1.33 -8.94 -11.81
N VAL A 43 -1.54 -7.67 -11.47
CA VAL A 43 -2.20 -7.27 -10.24
C VAL A 43 -3.37 -6.36 -10.59
N THR A 44 -4.57 -6.74 -10.16
CA THR A 44 -5.81 -6.00 -10.44
C THR A 44 -6.66 -5.93 -9.18
N GLY A 45 -7.41 -4.83 -9.00
CA GLY A 45 -8.33 -4.65 -7.87
C GLY A 45 -7.71 -3.96 -6.65
N ASN A 46 -8.57 -3.41 -5.78
CA ASN A 46 -8.25 -2.75 -4.51
C ASN A 46 -9.56 -2.59 -3.71
N PRO A 47 -9.68 -3.02 -2.43
CA PRO A 47 -8.68 -3.66 -1.55
C PRO A 47 -8.58 -5.19 -1.71
N ASN A 48 -9.48 -5.79 -2.50
CA ASN A 48 -9.45 -7.21 -2.83
C ASN A 48 -8.69 -7.37 -4.15
N VAL A 49 -7.45 -7.81 -4.03
CA VAL A 49 -6.49 -7.87 -5.11
C VAL A 49 -6.51 -9.26 -5.73
N GLN A 50 -6.61 -9.32 -7.05
CA GLN A 50 -6.38 -10.53 -7.83
C GLN A 50 -4.96 -10.48 -8.39
N ILE A 51 -4.26 -11.61 -8.25
CA ILE A 51 -2.89 -11.82 -8.70
C ILE A 51 -2.90 -12.97 -9.70
N ASP A 52 -2.58 -12.64 -10.95
CA ASP A 52 -2.47 -13.58 -12.07
C ASP A 52 -1.03 -13.60 -12.63
N GLY A 53 -0.80 -14.48 -13.62
CA GLY A 53 0.49 -14.57 -14.32
C GLY A 53 1.64 -15.01 -13.40
N GLY A 54 2.86 -14.60 -13.72
CA GLY A 54 4.07 -15.00 -12.98
C GLY A 54 5.02 -15.88 -13.80
N ALA A 55 6.15 -16.18 -13.19
CA ALA A 55 7.22 -16.95 -13.82
C ALA A 55 7.02 -18.44 -13.57
N VAL A 56 6.86 -19.22 -14.63
CA VAL A 56 6.80 -20.69 -14.53
C VAL A 56 8.21 -21.26 -14.60
N ARG A 57 8.56 -22.11 -13.63
CA ARG A 57 9.82 -22.88 -13.63
C ARG A 57 9.49 -24.32 -13.26
N GLY A 58 9.52 -25.20 -14.26
CA GLY A 58 9.09 -26.58 -14.09
C GLY A 58 7.63 -26.67 -13.69
N ARG A 59 7.34 -27.26 -12.53
CA ARG A 59 5.98 -27.43 -11.98
C ARG A 59 5.54 -26.32 -11.02
N ASN A 60 6.37 -25.30 -10.84
CA ASN A 60 6.13 -24.22 -9.89
C ASN A 60 5.79 -22.92 -10.64
N LEU A 61 4.81 -22.19 -10.10
CA LEU A 61 4.50 -20.82 -10.48
C LEU A 61 5.03 -19.88 -9.41
N PHE A 62 5.76 -18.86 -9.82
CA PHE A 62 6.32 -17.84 -8.94
C PHE A 62 5.72 -16.47 -9.25
N HIS A 63 5.25 -15.78 -8.22
CA HIS A 63 4.84 -14.39 -8.32
C HIS A 63 5.93 -13.50 -7.72
N SER A 64 6.26 -12.41 -8.40
CA SER A 64 7.33 -11.48 -7.99
C SER A 64 6.78 -10.07 -7.84
N PHE A 65 7.15 -9.40 -6.75
CA PHE A 65 6.66 -8.09 -6.36
C PHE A 65 7.81 -7.23 -5.87
N SER A 66 7.82 -5.96 -6.24
CA SER A 66 8.72 -4.97 -5.63
C SER A 66 8.20 -4.50 -4.27
N GLN A 67 6.87 -4.47 -4.12
CA GLN A 67 6.18 -4.17 -2.87
C GLN A 67 4.95 -5.06 -2.75
N PHE A 68 4.76 -5.64 -1.57
CA PHE A 68 3.60 -6.48 -1.28
C PHE A 68 3.03 -6.09 0.09
N SER A 69 1.89 -5.40 0.08
CA SER A 69 1.15 -5.02 1.27
C SER A 69 -0.35 -5.09 0.98
N ILE A 70 -1.11 -5.73 1.87
CA ILE A 70 -2.56 -5.86 1.79
C ILE A 70 -3.18 -4.96 2.86
N PRO A 71 -4.15 -4.10 2.51
CA PRO A 71 -4.74 -3.20 3.49
C PRO A 71 -5.56 -3.99 4.51
N THR A 72 -5.72 -3.45 5.72
CA THR A 72 -6.62 -4.05 6.72
C THR A 72 -8.01 -4.23 6.13
N GLY A 73 -8.55 -5.45 6.23
CA GLY A 73 -9.85 -5.81 5.63
C GLY A 73 -9.81 -6.09 4.13
N GLY A 74 -8.65 -5.99 3.48
CA GLY A 74 -8.41 -6.44 2.11
C GLY A 74 -8.02 -7.91 2.01
N SER A 75 -7.87 -8.39 0.78
CA SER A 75 -7.45 -9.77 0.50
C SER A 75 -6.59 -9.84 -0.76
N ALA A 76 -5.81 -10.90 -0.89
CA ALA A 76 -5.06 -11.25 -2.10
C ALA A 76 -5.47 -12.64 -2.56
N PHE A 77 -6.02 -12.74 -3.76
CA PHE A 77 -6.34 -14.00 -4.41
C PHE A 77 -5.28 -14.32 -5.46
N PHE A 78 -4.60 -15.45 -5.31
CA PHE A 78 -3.61 -15.95 -6.26
C PHE A 78 -4.27 -16.96 -7.19
N ASN A 79 -4.35 -16.61 -8.46
CA ASN A 79 -4.82 -17.50 -9.50
C ASN A 79 -3.65 -18.28 -10.10
N ASN A 80 -3.47 -19.52 -9.64
CA ASN A 80 -2.32 -20.34 -10.02
C ASN A 80 -2.44 -21.02 -11.39
N GLY A 81 -3.60 -20.89 -12.05
CA GLY A 81 -3.93 -21.66 -13.26
C GLY A 81 -4.27 -23.12 -12.97
#